data_AF-A0A2G4IP49-F1
#
_entry.id   AF-A0A2G4IP49-F1
#
_cell.length_a   1.000
_cell.length_b   1.000
_cell.length_c   1.000
_cell.angle_alpha   90.00
_cell.angle_beta   90.00
_cell.angle_gamma   90.00
#
_symmetry.space_group_name_H-M   'P 1'
#
loop_
_entity.id
_entity.type
_entity.pdbx_description
1 polymer ?
#
loop_
_entity_poly.entity_id
_entity_poly.type
_entity_poly.pdbx_seq_one_letter_code
_entity_poly.pdbx_strand_id
1 'polypeptide(L)'
;LQTPGAVVARTTYETLGGYRSDLCHAVDWEMWVRIAAQFPVWHEPAVLAAYRRHDANESTRLFSSGAIWPDVVHAIQINAGSFPPEMKKAIVHRSARWYAGSALRTAAKQLEQGERVQAHATLACIPALRSMMSIASHSEAIGHRASLLQQRLNSGSTGLHAA
;
A
#
# COMPACT_ATOMS: atom_id res chain seq x y z
N LEU A 1 -4.50 4.46 -10.14
CA LEU A 1 -5.45 3.72 -10.99
C LEU A 1 -5.88 2.48 -10.21
N GLN A 2 -7.17 2.25 -10.03
CA GLN A 2 -7.71 0.96 -9.61
C GLN A 2 -8.33 0.35 -10.86
N THR A 3 -7.77 -0.73 -11.36
CA THR A 3 -8.13 -1.31 -12.66
C THR A 3 -8.92 -2.60 -12.42
N PRO A 4 -10.27 -2.53 -12.38
CA PRO A 4 -11.11 -3.72 -12.17
C PRO A 4 -10.99 -4.75 -13.32
N GLY A 5 -10.35 -4.38 -14.42
CA GLY A 5 -9.93 -5.30 -15.47
C GLY A 5 -8.61 -4.84 -16.10
N ALA A 6 -7.84 -5.82 -16.58
CA ALA A 6 -6.66 -5.63 -17.39
C ALA A 6 -6.62 -6.74 -18.46
N VAL A 7 -6.21 -6.39 -19.68
CA VAL A 7 -6.01 -7.34 -20.77
C VAL A 7 -4.54 -7.32 -21.14
N VAL A 8 -3.89 -8.47 -21.11
CA VAL A 8 -2.45 -8.61 -21.35
C VAL A 8 -2.24 -9.70 -22.39
N ALA A 9 -1.40 -9.42 -23.38
CA ALA A 9 -1.03 -10.42 -24.38
C ALA A 9 -0.29 -11.59 -23.70
N ARG A 10 -0.61 -12.82 -24.10
CA ARG A 10 0.05 -14.03 -23.57
C ARG A 10 1.59 -13.93 -23.68
N THR A 11 2.08 -13.45 -24.81
CA THR A 11 3.52 -13.26 -25.08
C THR A 11 4.20 -12.34 -24.08
N THR A 12 3.47 -11.37 -23.49
CA THR A 12 3.99 -10.51 -22.42
C THR A 12 4.30 -11.33 -21.16
N TYR A 13 3.41 -12.22 -20.73
CA TYR A 13 3.67 -13.09 -19.59
C TYR A 13 4.78 -14.11 -19.87
N GLU A 14 4.84 -14.66 -21.08
CA GLU A 14 5.92 -15.57 -21.48
C GLU A 14 7.29 -14.88 -21.50
N THR A 15 7.32 -13.58 -21.82
CA THR A 15 8.55 -12.78 -21.85
C THR A 15 8.99 -12.33 -20.46
N LEU A 16 8.05 -11.83 -19.65
CA LEU A 16 8.37 -11.22 -18.35
C LEU A 16 8.31 -12.19 -17.17
N GLY A 17 7.66 -13.34 -17.34
CA GLY A 17 7.27 -14.25 -16.27
C GLY A 17 5.93 -13.86 -15.63
N GLY A 18 5.32 -14.83 -14.95
CA GLY A 18 4.01 -14.67 -14.29
C GLY A 18 4.03 -13.78 -13.03
N TYR A 19 2.96 -13.89 -12.27
CA TYR A 19 2.80 -13.18 -11.00
C TYR A 19 3.80 -13.70 -9.95
N ARG A 20 4.28 -12.77 -9.11
CA ARG A 20 5.17 -13.11 -8.00
C ARG A 20 4.42 -13.84 -6.89
N SER A 21 5.07 -14.84 -6.30
CA SER A 21 4.52 -15.61 -5.18
C SER A 21 4.86 -15.02 -3.81
N ASP A 22 5.80 -14.07 -3.74
CA ASP A 22 6.19 -13.37 -2.51
C ASP A 22 5.41 -12.06 -2.29
N LEU A 23 4.38 -11.81 -3.11
CA LEU A 23 3.40 -10.74 -2.90
C LEU A 23 2.01 -11.35 -2.78
N CYS A 24 1.24 -10.87 -1.81
CA CYS A 24 -0.13 -11.34 -1.53
C CYS A 24 -1.20 -10.27 -1.76
N HIS A 25 -0.84 -8.98 -1.74
CA HIS A 25 -1.77 -7.88 -1.88
C HIS A 25 -1.48 -7.03 -3.13
N ALA A 26 -0.22 -6.65 -3.32
CA ALA A 26 0.25 -5.76 -4.37
C ALA A 26 0.76 -6.50 -5.61
N VAL A 27 0.37 -7.76 -5.78
CA VAL A 27 0.83 -8.65 -6.85
C VAL A 27 0.45 -8.15 -8.24
N ASP A 28 -0.73 -7.53 -8.36
CA ASP A 28 -1.19 -6.88 -9.59
C ASP A 28 -0.41 -5.59 -9.86
N TRP A 29 -0.21 -4.76 -8.84
CA TRP A 29 0.53 -3.52 -8.95
C TRP A 29 1.97 -3.76 -9.43
N GLU A 30 2.66 -4.76 -8.87
CA GLU A 30 3.98 -5.18 -9.35
C GLU A 30 3.94 -5.60 -10.81
N MET A 31 2.99 -6.46 -11.20
CA MET A 31 2.85 -6.90 -12.59
C MET A 31 2.65 -5.72 -13.54
N TRP A 32 1.80 -4.76 -13.18
CA TRP A 32 1.54 -3.58 -14.00
C TRP A 32 2.75 -2.67 -14.15
N VAL A 33 3.52 -2.46 -13.07
CA VAL A 33 4.78 -1.69 -13.13
C VAL A 33 5.81 -2.40 -14.02
N ARG A 34 5.98 -3.71 -13.85
CA ARG A 34 6.92 -4.52 -14.63
C ARG A 34 6.57 -4.53 -16.12
N ILE A 35 5.29 -4.65 -16.48
CA ILE A 35 4.83 -4.54 -17.87
C ILE A 35 5.09 -3.13 -18.41
N ALA A 36 4.66 -2.09 -17.70
CA ALA A 36 4.78 -0.70 -18.16
C ALA A 36 6.24 -0.23 -18.31
N ALA A 37 7.18 -0.86 -17.62
CA ALA A 37 8.61 -0.58 -17.75
C ALA A 37 9.21 -1.13 -19.07
N GLN A 38 8.56 -2.09 -19.74
CA GLN A 38 9.10 -2.79 -20.90
C GLN A 38 8.24 -2.64 -22.16
N PHE A 39 6.94 -2.37 -22.01
CA PHE A 39 5.98 -2.32 -23.10
C PHE A 39 5.11 -1.07 -23.05
N PRO A 40 4.63 -0.57 -24.22
CA PRO A 40 3.59 0.44 -24.25
C PRO A 40 2.32 -0.03 -23.54
N VAL A 41 1.70 0.86 -22.79
CA VAL A 41 0.44 0.58 -22.08
C VAL A 41 -0.64 1.56 -22.53
N TRP A 42 -1.85 1.04 -22.69
CA TRP A 42 -3.05 1.82 -22.97
C TRP A 42 -3.96 1.83 -21.75
N HIS A 43 -4.62 2.96 -21.49
CA HIS A 43 -5.65 3.09 -20.47
C HIS A 43 -6.96 3.46 -21.14
N GLU A 44 -7.97 2.60 -20.98
CA GLU A 44 -9.34 2.86 -21.42
C GLU A 44 -10.11 3.56 -20.28
N PRO A 45 -10.50 4.84 -20.43
CA PRO A 45 -11.24 5.56 -19.39
C PRO A 45 -12.71 5.12 -19.25
N ALA A 46 -13.30 4.40 -20.22
CA ALA A 46 -14.66 3.91 -20.10
C ALA A 46 -14.81 2.88 -18.95
N VAL A 47 -15.93 2.96 -18.23
CA VAL A 47 -16.25 2.02 -17.15
C VAL A 47 -16.75 0.71 -17.75
N LEU A 48 -15.84 -0.26 -17.92
CA LEU A 48 -16.14 -1.56 -18.53
C LEU A 48 -16.21 -2.72 -17.52
N ALA A 49 -15.80 -2.49 -16.27
CA ALA A 49 -15.83 -3.48 -15.21
C ALA A 49 -16.04 -2.82 -13.84
N ALA A 50 -16.58 -3.57 -12.88
CA ALA A 50 -16.79 -3.13 -11.51
C ALA A 50 -16.38 -4.23 -10.52
N TYR A 51 -15.81 -3.83 -9.39
CA TYR A 51 -15.53 -4.75 -8.29
C TYR A 51 -16.83 -5.16 -7.60
N ARG A 52 -17.00 -6.47 -7.37
CA ARG A 52 -17.95 -6.96 -6.37
C ARG A 52 -17.34 -6.76 -4.98
N ARG A 53 -18.10 -6.17 -4.07
CA ARG A 53 -17.70 -5.98 -2.67
C ARG A 53 -18.57 -6.84 -1.77
N HIS A 54 -17.94 -7.70 -0.97
CA HIS A 54 -18.56 -8.49 0.08
C HIS A 54 -17.56 -8.76 1.21
N ASP A 55 -18.04 -9.27 2.34
CA ASP A 55 -17.21 -9.44 3.54
C ASP A 55 -16.09 -10.48 3.33
N ALA A 56 -16.35 -11.51 2.53
CA ALA A 56 -15.34 -12.52 2.16
C ALA A 56 -14.36 -12.07 1.06
N ASN A 57 -14.26 -10.77 0.74
CA ASN A 57 -13.28 -10.30 -0.25
C ASN A 57 -11.85 -10.54 0.24
N GLU A 58 -10.95 -10.84 -0.69
CA GLU A 58 -9.54 -11.11 -0.38
C GLU A 58 -8.86 -9.96 0.36
N SER A 59 -9.18 -8.71 0.00
CA SER A 59 -8.68 -7.54 0.72
C SER A 59 -9.12 -7.54 2.19
N THR A 60 -10.35 -7.94 2.50
CA THR A 60 -10.83 -8.05 3.89
C THR A 60 -10.00 -9.08 4.65
N ARG A 61 -9.77 -10.26 4.05
CA ARG A 61 -8.95 -11.33 4.64
C ARG A 61 -7.52 -10.86 4.93
N LEU A 62 -6.88 -10.20 3.97
CA LEU A 62 -5.50 -9.69 4.09
C LEU A 62 -5.39 -8.51 5.06
N PHE A 63 -6.43 -7.68 5.18
CA PHE A 63 -6.50 -6.65 6.21
C PHE A 63 -6.53 -7.29 7.60
N SER A 64 -7.37 -8.31 7.80
CA SER A 64 -7.45 -9.02 9.08
C SER A 64 -6.14 -9.73 9.44
N SER A 65 -5.36 -10.21 8.47
CA SER A 65 -4.05 -10.82 8.71
C SER A 65 -2.91 -9.81 8.90
N GLY A 66 -3.15 -8.51 8.71
CA GLY A 66 -2.12 -7.47 8.78
C GLY A 66 -1.09 -7.52 7.64
N ALA A 67 -1.32 -8.32 6.60
CA ALA A 67 -0.32 -8.57 5.55
C ALA A 67 -0.17 -7.41 4.55
N ILE A 68 -1.19 -6.56 4.43
CA ILE A 68 -1.27 -5.53 3.38
C ILE A 68 -0.10 -4.55 3.42
N TRP A 69 0.20 -3.98 4.57
CA TRP A 69 1.19 -2.90 4.63
C TRP A 69 2.64 -3.38 4.47
N PRO A 70 3.05 -4.50 5.09
CA PRO A 70 4.33 -5.13 4.76
C PRO A 70 4.46 -5.46 3.27
N ASP A 71 3.39 -5.99 2.66
CA ASP A 71 3.37 -6.34 1.23
C ASP A 71 3.52 -5.10 0.33
N VAL A 72 2.86 -3.99 0.68
CA VAL A 72 3.03 -2.70 -0.02
C VAL A 72 4.46 -2.16 0.09
N VAL A 73 5.08 -2.26 1.27
CA VAL A 73 6.48 -1.84 1.46
C VAL A 73 7.41 -2.68 0.59
N HIS A 74 7.20 -4.00 0.57
CA HIS A 74 7.96 -4.93 -0.28
C HIS A 74 7.77 -4.62 -1.76
N ALA A 75 6.53 -4.38 -2.19
CA ALA A 75 6.22 -4.03 -3.58
C ALA A 75 6.88 -2.70 -4.01
N ILE A 76 6.98 -1.69 -3.14
CA ILE A 76 7.73 -0.45 -3.45
C ILE A 76 9.20 -0.77 -3.76
N GLN A 77 9.82 -1.64 -2.96
CA GLN A 77 11.22 -2.03 -3.12
C GLN A 77 11.45 -2.83 -4.40
N ILE A 78 10.58 -3.80 -4.69
CA ILE A 78 10.62 -4.57 -5.95
C ILE A 78 10.46 -3.64 -7.15
N ASN A 79 9.42 -2.81 -7.14
CA ASN A 79 9.10 -1.90 -8.25
C ASN A 79 10.21 -0.87 -8.50
N ALA A 80 10.97 -0.47 -7.48
CA ALA A 80 12.13 0.39 -7.66
C ALA A 80 13.18 -0.24 -8.58
N GLY A 81 13.27 -1.57 -8.65
CA GLY A 81 14.14 -2.30 -9.56
C GLY A 81 13.80 -2.13 -11.03
N SER A 82 12.54 -1.83 -11.35
CA SER A 82 12.04 -1.73 -12.74
C SER A 82 12.37 -0.41 -13.43
N PHE A 83 12.94 0.57 -12.72
CA PHE A 83 13.20 1.91 -13.26
C PHE A 83 14.69 2.23 -13.37
N PRO A 84 15.09 3.12 -14.30
CA PRO A 84 16.46 3.66 -14.33
C PRO A 84 16.86 4.37 -13.03
N PRO A 85 18.15 4.33 -12.61
CA PRO A 85 18.63 4.88 -11.34
C PRO A 85 18.19 6.32 -11.05
N GLU A 86 18.16 7.16 -12.08
CA GLU A 86 17.78 8.57 -12.02
C GLU A 86 16.31 8.79 -11.64
N MET A 87 15.43 7.83 -11.96
CA MET A 87 14.00 7.89 -11.63
C MET A 87 13.67 7.22 -10.30
N LYS A 88 14.47 6.22 -9.86
CA LYS A 88 14.20 5.40 -8.67
C LYS A 88 13.89 6.24 -7.44
N LYS A 89 14.77 7.20 -7.12
CA LYS A 89 14.62 8.05 -5.92
C LYS A 89 13.30 8.82 -5.91
N ALA A 90 12.91 9.39 -7.05
CA ALA A 90 11.68 10.17 -7.16
C ALA A 90 10.43 9.28 -7.09
N ILE A 91 10.45 8.11 -7.74
CA ILE A 91 9.34 7.16 -7.73
C ILE A 91 9.13 6.56 -6.34
N VAL A 92 10.20 6.06 -5.71
CA VAL A 92 10.14 5.49 -4.36
C VAL A 92 9.62 6.52 -3.37
N HIS A 93 10.12 7.76 -3.41
CA HIS A 93 9.61 8.84 -2.57
C HIS A 93 8.10 9.09 -2.80
N ARG A 94 7.63 9.17 -4.05
CA ARG A 94 6.21 9.41 -4.35
C ARG A 94 5.33 8.25 -3.86
N SER A 95 5.74 7.01 -4.12
CA SER A 95 5.02 5.81 -3.68
C SER A 95 4.95 5.74 -2.15
N ALA A 96 6.09 5.90 -1.47
CA ALA A 96 6.17 5.87 -0.02
C ALA A 96 5.31 6.96 0.62
N ARG A 97 5.35 8.20 0.10
CA ARG A 97 4.51 9.30 0.57
C ARG A 97 3.02 9.00 0.41
N TRP A 98 2.62 8.48 -0.76
CA TRP A 98 1.23 8.15 -1.05
C TRP A 98 0.69 7.08 -0.12
N TYR A 99 1.42 5.97 0.01
CA TYR A 99 1.01 4.85 0.86
C TYR A 99 1.10 5.18 2.35
N ALA A 100 2.05 6.01 2.79
CA ALA A 100 2.06 6.51 4.17
C ALA A 100 0.81 7.34 4.45
N GLY A 101 0.40 8.22 3.52
CA GLY A 101 -0.86 8.94 3.64
C GLY A 101 -2.08 8.01 3.67
N SER A 102 -2.06 6.92 2.90
CA SER A 102 -3.12 5.91 2.89
C SER A 102 -3.20 5.13 4.20
N ALA A 103 -2.06 4.70 4.73
CA ALA A 103 -1.96 4.01 6.03
C ALA A 103 -2.48 4.90 7.15
N LEU A 104 -2.11 6.18 7.18
CA LEU A 104 -2.61 7.12 8.19
C LEU A 104 -4.13 7.33 8.11
N ARG A 105 -4.72 7.45 6.91
CA ARG A 105 -6.18 7.52 6.75
C ARG A 105 -6.87 6.23 7.21
N THR A 106 -6.26 5.08 6.90
CA THR A 106 -6.78 3.76 7.31
C THR A 106 -6.74 3.62 8.83
N ALA A 107 -5.62 3.93 9.47
CA ALA A 107 -5.47 3.89 10.93
C ALA A 107 -6.45 4.86 11.63
N ALA A 108 -6.65 6.06 11.09
CA ALA A 108 -7.62 7.01 11.64
C ALA A 108 -9.05 6.42 11.64
N LYS A 109 -9.46 5.82 10.51
CA LYS A 109 -10.76 5.14 10.40
C LYS A 109 -10.88 3.95 11.34
N GLN A 110 -9.85 3.11 11.44
CA GLN A 110 -9.82 1.98 12.37
C GLN A 110 -9.99 2.43 13.83
N LEU A 111 -9.33 3.53 14.23
CA LEU A 111 -9.51 4.12 15.55
C LEU A 111 -10.94 4.62 15.79
N GLU A 112 -11.57 5.24 14.79
CA GLU A 112 -12.97 5.68 14.86
C GLU A 112 -13.94 4.49 15.00
N GLN A 113 -13.59 3.34 14.43
CA GLN A 113 -14.37 2.10 14.52
C GLN A 113 -14.03 1.24 15.75
N GLY A 114 -13.10 1.67 16.60
CA GLY A 114 -12.64 0.89 17.76
C GLY A 114 -11.72 -0.29 17.42
N GLU A 115 -11.29 -0.43 16.17
CA GLU A 115 -10.41 -1.48 15.64
C GLU A 115 -8.93 -1.22 16.02
N ARG A 116 -8.65 -1.22 17.32
CA ARG A 116 -7.37 -0.75 17.88
C ARG A 116 -6.18 -1.63 17.51
N VAL A 117 -6.38 -2.94 17.43
CA VAL A 117 -5.33 -3.90 17.01
C VAL A 117 -4.94 -3.65 15.55
N GLN A 118 -5.93 -3.43 14.69
CA GLN A 118 -5.73 -3.16 13.27
C GLN A 118 -5.08 -1.78 13.06
N ALA A 119 -5.49 -0.77 13.85
CA ALA A 119 -4.85 0.54 13.86
C ALA A 119 -3.38 0.46 14.24
N HIS A 120 -3.04 -0.32 15.28
CA HIS A 120 -1.66 -0.56 15.70
C HIS A 120 -0.83 -1.19 14.57
N ALA A 121 -1.34 -2.28 13.97
CA ALA A 121 -0.68 -2.97 12.86
C ALA A 121 -0.48 -2.05 11.64
N THR A 122 -1.46 -1.20 11.32
CA THR A 122 -1.34 -0.22 10.24
C THR A 122 -0.28 0.85 10.54
N LEU A 123 -0.22 1.38 11.76
CA LEU A 123 0.78 2.39 12.13
C LEU A 123 2.21 1.82 12.15
N ALA A 124 2.38 0.52 12.38
CA ALA A 124 3.68 -0.13 12.41
C ALA A 124 4.45 -0.06 11.08
N CYS A 125 3.78 0.15 9.94
CA CYS A 125 4.46 0.28 8.65
C CYS A 125 5.04 1.68 8.40
N ILE A 126 4.63 2.69 9.17
CA ILE A 126 4.98 4.09 8.92
C ILE A 126 6.49 4.35 8.96
N PRO A 127 7.28 3.82 9.92
CA PRO A 127 8.73 4.01 9.93
C PRO A 127 9.41 3.53 8.64
N ALA A 128 9.00 2.38 8.10
CA ALA A 128 9.54 1.84 6.84
C ALA A 128 9.18 2.72 5.64
N LEU A 129 7.93 3.21 5.57
CA LEU A 129 7.54 4.15 4.51
C LEU A 129 8.30 5.47 4.62
N ARG A 130 8.54 5.98 5.84
CA ARG A 130 9.30 7.21 6.08
C ARG A 130 10.77 7.10 5.66
N SER A 131 11.42 5.96 5.89
CA SER A 131 12.83 5.76 5.52
C SER A 131 13.04 5.76 3.99
N MET A 132 11.99 5.45 3.22
CA MET A 132 11.99 5.50 1.76
C MET A 132 11.77 6.92 1.18
N MET A 133 11.47 7.91 2.01
CA MET A 133 11.18 9.28 1.56
C MET A 133 12.47 10.09 1.44
N SER A 134 12.75 10.63 0.25
CA SER A 134 13.92 11.46 0.00
C SER A 134 13.82 12.92 0.43
N ILE A 135 12.61 13.43 0.73
CA ILE A 135 12.37 14.82 1.14
C ILE A 135 12.02 14.83 2.63
N ALA A 136 12.90 15.44 3.44
CA ALA A 136 12.82 15.41 4.90
C ALA A 136 11.49 15.97 5.44
N SER A 137 11.07 17.16 4.97
CA SER A 137 9.84 17.81 5.42
C SER A 137 8.58 16.95 5.17
N HIS A 138 8.55 16.18 4.08
CA HIS A 138 7.46 15.23 3.85
C HIS A 138 7.48 14.07 4.85
N SER A 139 8.67 13.53 5.16
CA SER A 139 8.83 12.44 6.13
C SER A 139 8.46 12.89 7.56
N GLU A 140 8.83 14.12 7.93
CA GLU A 140 8.48 14.74 9.20
C GLU A 140 6.97 14.96 9.33
N ALA A 141 6.31 15.49 8.29
CA ALA A 141 4.86 15.69 8.28
C ALA A 141 4.09 14.37 8.47
N ILE A 142 4.55 13.28 7.84
CA ILE A 142 4.00 11.93 8.05
C ILE A 142 4.26 11.47 9.50
N GLY A 143 5.47 11.65 10.00
CA GLY A 143 5.84 11.30 11.37
C GLY A 143 4.97 11.99 12.42
N HIS A 144 4.79 13.30 12.30
CA HIS A 144 3.93 14.08 13.21
C HIS A 144 2.49 13.54 13.24
N ARG A 145 1.89 13.30 12.06
CA ARG A 145 0.54 12.75 11.97
C ARG A 145 0.45 11.34 12.57
N ALA A 146 1.46 10.49 12.36
CA ALA A 146 1.52 9.17 12.95
C ALA A 146 1.58 9.23 14.49
N SER A 147 2.38 10.14 15.05
CA SER A 147 2.49 10.34 16.49
C SER A 147 1.15 10.74 17.13
N LEU A 148 0.38 11.61 16.48
CA LEU A 148 -0.96 11.99 16.95
C LEU A 148 -1.92 10.80 16.99
N LEU A 149 -1.90 9.95 15.95
CA LEU A 149 -2.72 8.73 15.92
C LEU A 149 -2.25 7.71 16.96
N GLN A 150 -0.93 7.59 17.19
CA GLN A 150 -0.37 6.73 18.21
C GLN A 150 -0.76 7.19 19.62
N GLN A 151 -0.80 8.50 19.89
CA GLN A 151 -1.28 9.05 21.15
C GLN A 151 -2.77 8.72 21.38
N ARG A 152 -3.62 8.87 20.36
CA ARG A 152 -5.03 8.45 20.41
C ARG A 152 -5.19 6.94 20.63
N LEU A 153 -4.34 6.16 19.98
CA LEU A 153 -4.28 4.71 20.20
C LEU A 153 -3.84 4.40 21.64
N ASN A 154 -3.01 5.20 22.30
CA ASN A 154 -2.61 4.92 23.68
C ASN A 154 -3.65 5.41 24.70
N SER A 155 -4.28 6.56 24.49
CA SER A 155 -5.22 7.18 25.44
C SER A 155 -6.54 6.43 25.62
N GLY A 156 -6.94 5.61 24.66
CA GLY A 156 -8.12 4.73 24.79
C GLY A 156 -7.89 3.45 25.61
N SER A 157 -6.67 3.19 26.11
CA SER A 157 -6.34 1.98 26.86
C SER A 157 -6.51 2.14 28.38
N THR A 158 -6.64 3.36 28.87
CA THR A 158 -6.70 3.71 30.30
C THR A 158 -8.09 3.61 30.93
N GLY A 159 -9.10 3.15 30.19
CA GLY A 159 -10.50 3.09 30.65
C GLY A 159 -11.01 1.73 31.16
N LEU A 160 -10.19 0.66 31.20
CA LEU A 160 -10.64 -0.70 31.53
C LEU A 160 -10.20 -1.24 32.91
N HIS A 161 -9.61 -0.43 33.79
CA HIS A 161 -9.17 -0.86 35.13
C HIS A 161 -9.82 -0.11 36.30
N ALA A 162 -11.03 0.43 36.12
CA ALA A 162 -11.82 0.99 37.21
C ALA A 162 -13.26 0.47 37.17
N ALA A 163 -13.45 -0.76 37.65
CA ALA A 163 -14.71 -1.27 38.18
C ALA A 163 -14.38 -2.39 39.17
#